data_AF-A0A4U7BK08-F1
#
_entry.id   AF-A0A4U7BK08-F1
#
_cell.length_a   1.000
_cell.length_b   1.000
_cell.length_c   1.000
_cell.angle_alpha   90.00
_cell.angle_beta   90.00
_cell.angle_gamma   90.00
#
_symmetry.space_group_name_H-M   'P 1'
#
loop_
_entity.id
_entity.type
_entity.pdbx_description
1 polymer ?
#
loop_
_entity_poly.entity_id
_entity_poly.type
_entity_poly.pdbx_seq_one_letter_code
_entity_poly.pdbx_strand_id
1 'polypeptide(L)'
;MDSVINEKMLKLSLNLEGTLRNFLKCHYTDFGVKNELLLRLSWTKPINFALKRKLSHATDQRKSEIKDFLEKELKGENMEDLVNHSESYRLGDKNGALKYISQTITKIQYLLSDEI
;
A
#
# COMPACT_ATOMS: atom_id res chain seq x y z
N MET A 1 18.80 7.25 9.05
CA MET A 1 17.38 7.07 9.46
C MET A 1 17.37 6.21 10.72
N ASP A 2 16.50 6.51 11.69
CA ASP A 2 16.40 5.79 12.98
C ASP A 2 16.15 4.28 12.74
N SER A 3 16.89 3.42 13.46
CA SER A 3 16.81 1.96 13.30
C SER A 3 15.41 1.42 13.60
N VAL A 4 14.68 2.04 14.52
CA VAL A 4 13.30 1.65 14.87
C VAL A 4 12.33 1.99 13.73
N ILE A 5 12.53 3.13 13.08
CA ILE A 5 11.69 3.54 11.93
C ILE A 5 11.90 2.59 10.75
N ASN A 6 13.16 2.24 10.46
CA ASN A 6 13.50 1.28 9.42
C ASN A 6 12.87 -0.09 9.68
N GLU A 7 12.92 -0.60 10.91
CA GLU A 7 12.34 -1.89 11.26
C GLU A 7 10.81 -1.89 11.08
N LYS A 8 10.13 -0.82 11.51
CA LYS A 8 8.67 -0.69 11.33
C LYS A 8 8.29 -0.61 9.85
N MET A 9 9.00 0.19 9.06
CA MET A 9 8.81 0.24 7.61
C MET A 9 9.00 -1.12 6.95
N LEU A 10 10.06 -1.85 7.33
CA LEU A 10 10.32 -3.17 6.79
C LEU A 10 9.16 -4.13 7.07
N LYS A 11 8.66 -4.16 8.31
CA LYS A 11 7.48 -4.96 8.68
C LYS A 11 6.24 -4.60 7.86
N LEU A 12 5.99 -3.30 7.65
CA LEU A 12 4.87 -2.83 6.83
C LEU A 12 5.03 -3.22 5.36
N SER A 13 6.24 -3.11 4.80
CA SER A 13 6.52 -3.52 3.42
C SER A 13 6.30 -5.01 3.20
N LEU A 14 6.69 -5.86 4.15
CA LEU A 14 6.46 -7.30 4.11
C LEU A 14 4.97 -7.64 4.21
N ASN A 15 4.21 -6.92 5.06
CA ASN A 15 2.77 -7.08 5.17
C ASN A 15 2.05 -6.72 3.85
N LEU A 16 2.45 -5.60 3.22
CA LEU A 16 1.90 -5.20 1.92
C LEU A 16 2.26 -6.22 0.83
N GLU A 17 3.53 -6.67 0.76
CA GLU A 17 3.95 -7.73 -0.16
C GLU A 17 3.06 -8.97 0.00
N GLY A 18 2.91 -9.48 1.22
CA GLY A 18 2.09 -10.66 1.50
C GLY A 18 0.64 -10.46 1.09
N THR A 19 0.07 -9.30 1.38
CA THR A 19 -1.30 -8.93 0.99
C THR A 19 -1.48 -8.99 -0.53
N LEU A 20 -0.59 -8.35 -1.29
CA LEU A 20 -0.68 -8.27 -2.75
C LEU A 20 -0.43 -9.63 -3.40
N ARG A 21 0.56 -10.39 -2.93
CA ARG A 21 0.89 -11.72 -3.45
C ARG A 21 -0.24 -12.72 -3.24
N ASN A 22 -0.85 -12.72 -2.06
CA ASN A 22 -1.95 -13.61 -1.73
C ASN A 22 -3.17 -13.35 -2.63
N PHE A 23 -3.49 -12.08 -2.87
CA PHE A 23 -4.59 -11.71 -3.76
C PHE A 23 -4.28 -12.05 -5.23
N LEU A 24 -3.10 -11.67 -5.72
CA LEU A 24 -2.71 -11.88 -7.12
C LEU A 24 -2.36 -13.34 -7.44
N LYS A 25 -2.17 -14.18 -6.40
CA LYS A 25 -1.62 -15.54 -6.51
C LYS A 25 -0.30 -15.55 -7.30
N CYS A 26 0.60 -14.63 -6.96
CA CYS A 26 1.86 -14.42 -7.68
C CYS A 26 3.11 -14.60 -6.81
N HIS A 27 4.25 -14.78 -7.46
CA HIS A 27 5.53 -14.76 -6.79
C HIS A 27 5.98 -13.32 -6.50
N TYR A 28 6.92 -13.12 -5.57
CA TYR A 28 7.37 -11.77 -5.18
C TYR A 28 8.14 -11.04 -6.30
N THR A 29 8.69 -11.79 -7.24
CA THR A 29 9.36 -11.26 -8.44
C THR A 29 8.38 -10.70 -9.47
N ASP A 30 7.10 -11.07 -9.36
CA ASP A 30 6.09 -10.72 -10.32
C ASP A 30 5.48 -9.36 -9.96
N PHE A 31 5.16 -8.56 -10.98
CA PHE A 31 4.43 -7.29 -10.84
C PHE A 31 5.06 -6.24 -9.90
N GLY A 32 6.34 -6.39 -9.52
CA GLY A 32 7.04 -5.44 -8.65
C GLY A 32 6.58 -5.47 -7.18
N VAL A 33 5.98 -6.56 -6.72
CA VAL A 33 5.43 -6.68 -5.35
C VAL A 33 6.49 -6.93 -4.26
N LYS A 34 7.75 -7.21 -4.62
CA LYS A 34 8.85 -7.41 -3.67
C LYS A 34 8.98 -6.21 -2.72
N ASN A 35 9.05 -6.48 -1.42
CA ASN A 35 9.05 -5.48 -0.36
C ASN A 35 10.11 -4.37 -0.55
N GLU A 36 11.32 -4.71 -1.01
CA GLU A 36 12.38 -3.74 -1.32
C GLU A 36 11.96 -2.69 -2.36
N LEU A 37 11.15 -3.10 -3.35
CA LEU A 37 10.63 -2.24 -4.39
C LEU A 37 9.50 -1.35 -3.85
N LEU A 38 8.65 -1.90 -2.98
CA LEU A 38 7.60 -1.14 -2.29
C LEU A 38 8.19 -0.07 -1.36
N LEU A 39 9.34 -0.35 -0.76
CA LEU A 39 10.06 0.59 0.10
C LEU A 39 10.64 1.75 -0.70
N ARG A 40 11.29 1.48 -1.85
CA ARG A 40 12.22 2.43 -2.50
C ARG A 40 11.82 2.93 -3.87
N LEU A 41 11.03 2.14 -4.60
CA LEU A 41 10.75 2.41 -6.00
C LEU A 41 9.31 2.83 -6.19
N SER A 42 8.38 1.90 -6.03
CA SER A 42 6.96 2.17 -6.26
C SER A 42 6.10 1.15 -5.53
N TRP A 43 5.26 1.62 -4.62
CA TRP A 43 4.15 0.83 -4.11
C TRP A 43 2.84 1.11 -4.86
N THR A 44 2.73 2.23 -5.58
CA THR A 44 1.50 2.67 -6.25
C THR A 44 1.18 1.75 -7.42
N LYS A 45 2.18 1.36 -8.23
CA LYS A 45 2.01 0.44 -9.37
C LYS A 45 1.43 -0.92 -8.98
N PRO A 46 2.04 -1.69 -8.05
CA PRO A 46 1.51 -2.99 -7.67
C PRO A 46 0.15 -2.88 -6.95
N ILE A 47 -0.08 -1.83 -6.14
CA ILE A 47 -1.39 -1.55 -5.54
C ILE A 47 -2.45 -1.31 -6.61
N ASN A 48 -2.18 -0.42 -7.57
CA ASN A 48 -3.07 -0.11 -8.68
C ASN A 48 -3.43 -1.36 -9.48
N PHE A 49 -2.44 -2.21 -9.76
CA PHE A 49 -2.66 -3.45 -10.50
C PHE A 49 -3.60 -4.41 -9.75
N ALA A 50 -3.34 -4.66 -8.46
CA ALA A 50 -4.17 -5.52 -7.64
C ALA A 50 -5.61 -5.00 -7.52
N LEU A 51 -5.78 -3.71 -7.21
CA LEU A 51 -7.10 -3.11 -7.04
C LEU A 51 -7.89 -3.03 -8.36
N LYS A 52 -7.24 -2.72 -9.49
CA LYS A 52 -7.89 -2.77 -10.81
C LYS A 52 -8.35 -4.18 -11.18
N ARG A 53 -7.58 -5.22 -10.78
CA ARG A 53 -8.00 -6.61 -10.96
C ARG A 53 -9.19 -7.00 -10.08
N LYS A 54 -9.34 -6.39 -8.89
CA LYS A 54 -10.53 -6.60 -8.04
C LYS A 54 -11.81 -6.03 -8.66
N LEU A 55 -11.72 -4.95 -9.44
CA LEU A 55 -12.89 -4.27 -10.02
C LEU A 55 -13.79 -5.19 -10.86
N SER A 56 -13.23 -6.20 -11.54
CA SER A 56 -14.00 -7.13 -12.38
C SER A 56 -14.95 -8.04 -11.60
N HIS A 57 -14.78 -8.15 -10.28
CA HIS A 57 -15.54 -9.05 -9.42
C HIS A 57 -16.17 -8.36 -8.20
N ALA A 58 -16.12 -7.03 -8.16
CA ALA A 58 -16.57 -6.22 -7.03
C ALA A 58 -18.02 -5.74 -7.20
N THR A 59 -18.76 -5.55 -6.10
CA THR A 59 -20.00 -4.76 -6.12
C THR A 59 -19.75 -3.32 -6.56
N ASP A 60 -20.81 -2.61 -6.95
CA ASP A 60 -20.71 -1.21 -7.35
C ASP A 60 -20.24 -0.30 -6.20
N GLN A 61 -20.64 -0.60 -4.96
CA GLN A 61 -20.12 0.06 -3.77
C GLN A 61 -18.60 -0.11 -3.68
N ARG A 62 -18.11 -1.35 -3.77
CA ARG A 62 -16.69 -1.64 -3.67
C ARG A 62 -15.89 -1.03 -4.82
N LYS A 63 -16.43 -1.00 -6.04
CA LYS A 63 -15.80 -0.28 -7.17
C LYS A 63 -15.64 1.20 -6.87
N SER A 64 -16.66 1.85 -6.30
CA SER A 64 -16.59 3.25 -5.89
C SER A 64 -15.51 3.47 -4.84
N GLU A 65 -15.47 2.62 -3.80
CA GLU A 65 -14.45 2.70 -2.75
C GLU A 65 -13.03 2.53 -3.29
N ILE A 66 -12.83 1.58 -4.22
CA ILE A 66 -11.54 1.37 -4.88
C ILE A 66 -11.14 2.63 -5.67
N LYS A 67 -12.07 3.19 -6.44
CA LYS A 67 -11.81 4.39 -7.24
C LYS A 67 -11.46 5.59 -6.35
N ASP A 68 -12.25 5.83 -5.31
CA ASP A 68 -12.02 6.92 -4.36
C ASP A 68 -10.67 6.76 -3.65
N PHE A 69 -10.33 5.54 -3.22
CA PHE A 69 -9.04 5.26 -2.59
C PHE A 69 -7.87 5.57 -3.53
N LEU A 70 -7.92 5.09 -4.78
CA LEU A 70 -6.84 5.28 -5.76
C LEU A 70 -6.68 6.74 -6.20
N GLU A 71 -7.78 7.49 -6.33
CA GLU A 71 -7.77 8.86 -6.84
C GLU A 71 -7.52 9.91 -5.76
N LYS A 72 -7.94 9.66 -4.50
CA LYS A 72 -8.01 10.68 -3.46
C LYS A 72 -7.23 10.35 -2.19
N GLU A 73 -7.09 9.08 -1.83
CA GLU A 73 -6.55 8.67 -0.53
C GLU A 73 -5.10 8.18 -0.59
N LEU A 74 -4.72 7.47 -1.66
CA LEU A 74 -3.37 6.93 -1.82
C LEU A 74 -2.37 8.06 -2.13
N LYS A 75 -1.37 8.21 -1.27
CA LYS A 75 -0.34 9.25 -1.32
C LYS A 75 1.04 8.61 -1.41
N GLY A 76 1.97 9.34 -2.01
CA GLY A 76 3.38 8.98 -2.07
C GLY A 76 3.68 7.85 -3.03
N GLU A 77 4.86 7.89 -3.64
CA GLU A 77 5.26 6.87 -4.62
C GLU A 77 5.82 5.61 -3.95
N ASN A 78 6.43 5.74 -2.77
CA ASN A 78 6.96 4.63 -1.98
C ASN A 78 6.99 4.97 -0.49
N MET A 79 7.27 3.96 0.35
CA MET A 79 7.24 4.13 1.82
C MET A 79 8.39 5.01 2.34
N GLU A 80 9.59 4.91 1.76
CA GLU A 80 10.74 5.72 2.18
C GLU A 80 10.48 7.22 1.94
N ASP A 81 9.86 7.56 0.80
CA ASP A 81 9.51 8.92 0.44
C ASP A 81 8.50 9.53 1.42
N LEU A 82 7.45 8.79 1.78
CA LEU A 82 6.45 9.23 2.77
C LEU A 82 7.06 9.51 4.14
N VAL A 83 8.02 8.69 4.57
CA VAL A 83 8.67 8.83 5.87
C VAL A 83 9.71 9.95 5.85
N ASN A 84 10.45 10.12 4.76
CA ASN A 84 11.45 11.19 4.64
C ASN A 84 10.83 12.57 4.44
N HIS A 85 9.67 12.63 3.79
CA HIS A 85 8.99 13.88 3.44
C HIS A 85 7.61 13.99 4.11
N SER A 86 7.48 13.45 5.33
CA SER A 86 6.20 13.35 6.06
C SER A 86 5.48 14.69 6.19
N GLU A 87 6.21 15.79 6.39
CA GLU A 87 5.65 17.14 6.49
C GLU A 87 5.04 17.61 5.16
N SER A 88 5.72 17.36 4.03
CA SER A 88 5.23 17.69 2.69
C SER A 88 3.92 16.98 2.36
N TYR A 89 3.75 15.75 2.87
CA TYR A 89 2.50 14.98 2.76
C TYR A 89 1.44 15.32 3.82
N ARG A 90 1.71 16.29 4.70
CA ARG A 90 0.87 16.69 5.84
C ARG A 90 0.59 15.52 6.81
N LEU A 91 1.61 14.69 7.04
CA LEU A 91 1.57 13.54 7.95
C LEU A 91 2.16 13.84 9.33
N GLY A 92 2.64 15.07 9.55
CA GLY A 92 3.24 15.52 10.80
C GLY A 92 4.70 15.09 10.92
N ASP A 93 4.94 13.84 11.30
CA ASP A 93 6.29 13.31 11.51
C ASP A 93 6.44 11.90 10.93
N LYS A 94 7.61 11.27 11.17
CA LYS A 94 7.90 9.91 10.73
C LYS A 94 6.93 8.87 11.31
N ASN A 95 6.47 9.04 12.55
CA ASN A 95 5.50 8.14 13.16
C ASN A 95 4.11 8.31 12.53
N GLY A 96 3.72 9.55 12.20
CA GLY A 96 2.51 9.85 11.44
C GLY A 96 2.55 9.23 10.04
N ALA A 97 3.70 9.26 9.37
CA ALA A 97 3.89 8.56 8.10
C ALA A 97 3.77 7.04 8.25
N LEU A 98 4.38 6.43 9.27
CA LEU A 98 4.21 5.00 9.56
C LEU A 98 2.76 4.62 9.86
N LYS A 99 2.04 5.46 10.62
CA LYS A 99 0.61 5.27 10.90
C LYS A 99 -0.20 5.31 9.61
N TYR A 100 0.04 6.30 8.74
CA TYR A 100 -0.60 6.39 7.44
C TYR A 100 -0.35 5.13 6.59
N ILE A 101 0.92 4.71 6.45
CA ILE A 101 1.28 3.48 5.72
C ILE A 101 0.53 2.27 6.26
N SER A 102 0.47 2.10 7.59
CA SER A 102 -0.27 1.01 8.22
C SER A 102 -1.77 1.05 7.89
N GLN A 103 -2.39 2.24 7.97
CA GLN A 103 -3.82 2.42 7.65
C GLN A 103 -4.12 2.15 6.18
N THR A 104 -3.23 2.59 5.29
CA THR A 104 -3.29 2.32 3.85
C THR A 104 -3.26 0.81 3.57
N ILE A 105 -2.38 0.07 4.23
CA ILE A 105 -2.31 -1.40 4.08
C ILE A 105 -3.60 -2.06 4.56
N THR A 106 -4.13 -1.66 5.72
CA THR A 106 -5.41 -2.18 6.23
C THR A 106 -6.57 -1.88 5.28
N LYS A 107 -6.61 -0.68 4.68
CA LYS A 107 -7.62 -0.32 3.69
C LYS A 107 -7.50 -1.19 2.44
N ILE A 108 -6.28 -1.43 1.95
CA ILE A 108 -6.03 -2.33 0.81
C ILE A 108 -6.52 -3.76 1.11
N GLN A 109 -6.23 -4.28 2.30
CA GLN A 109 -6.71 -5.61 2.71
C GLN A 109 -8.24 -5.69 2.67
N TYR A 110 -8.93 -4.67 3.19
CA TYR A 110 -10.40 -4.58 3.12
C TYR A 110 -10.92 -4.46 1.69
N LEU A 111 -10.27 -3.68 0.82
CA LEU A 111 -10.69 -3.52 -0.57
C LEU A 111 -10.49 -4.80 -1.40
N LEU A 112 -9.48 -5.61 -1.06
CA LEU A 112 -9.17 -6.86 -1.74
C LEU A 112 -9.95 -8.07 -1.20
N SER A 113 -10.47 -8.00 0.03
CA SER A 113 -11.22 -9.09 0.65
C SER A 113 -12.46 -9.45 -0.17
N ASP A 114 -12.92 -10.68 -0.03
CA ASP A 114 -14.22 -11.06 -0.57
C ASP A 114 -15.32 -10.33 0.20
N GLU A 115 -16.39 -9.99 -0.52
CA GLU A 115 -17.56 -9.33 0.06
C GLU A 115 -18.34 -10.41 0.83
N ILE A 116 -18.59 -10.16 2.12
CA ILE A 116 -19.43 -11.02 2.98
C ILE A 116 -20.89 -10.63 2.77
#